data_AF-A0A0E9VS77-F1
#
_entry.id   AF-A0A0E9VS77-F1
#
_cell.length_a   1.000
_cell.length_b   1.000
_cell.length_c   1.000
_cell.angle_alpha   90.00
_cell.angle_beta   90.00
_cell.angle_gamma   90.00
#
_symmetry.space_group_name_H-M   'P 1'
#
loop_
_entity.id
_entity.type
_entity.pdbx_description
1 polymer ?
#
loop_
_entity_poly.entity_id
_entity_poly.type
_entity_poly.pdbx_seq_one_letter_code
_entity_poly.pdbx_strand_id
1 'polypeptide(L)' 'MFIGGLSWQTSPDSLRDYFSKFGEIRECMVMRDPDDETLQRVRIRYVCGCCRRR' A
#
# COMPACT_ATOMS: atom_id res chain seq x y z
N MET A 1 -6.35 3.68 -1.38
CA MET A 1 -6.14 4.01 0.05
C MET A 1 -4.72 4.55 0.21
N PHE A 2 -4.52 5.60 1.00
CA PHE A 2 -3.19 6.10 1.37
C PHE A 2 -2.99 5.87 2.86
N ILE A 3 -1.85 5.28 3.24
CA ILE A 3 -1.50 4.99 4.62
C ILE A 3 -0.19 5.72 4.88
N GLY A 4 -0.22 6.69 5.79
CA GLY A 4 0.96 7.42 6.26
C GLY A 4 1.22 7.11 7.74
N GLY A 5 2.40 7.47 8.24
CA GLY A 5 2.73 7.29 9.66
C GLY A 5 3.24 5.88 10.01
N LEU A 6 3.62 5.08 9.01
CA LEU A 6 4.15 3.73 9.25
C LEU A 6 5.61 3.82 9.64
N SER A 7 5.96 3.15 10.74
CA SER A 7 7.34 3.03 11.20
C SER A 7 8.19 2.31 10.16
N TRP A 8 9.48 2.67 10.08
CA TRP A 8 10.50 2.06 9.22
C TRP A 8 10.61 0.54 9.34
N GLN A 9 10.25 0.00 10.50
CA GLN A 9 10.21 -1.44 10.77
C GLN A 9 9.08 -2.17 10.01
N THR A 10 8.13 -1.44 9.44
CA THR A 10 7.01 -2.04 8.73
C THR A 10 7.46 -2.53 7.35
N SER A 11 7.36 -3.84 7.13
CA SER A 11 7.73 -4.45 5.85
C SER A 11 6.60 -4.31 4.82
N PRO A 12 6.91 -3.95 3.56
CA PRO A 12 5.92 -3.87 2.49
C PRO A 12 5.20 -5.20 2.25
N ASP A 13 5.87 -6.33 2.42
CA ASP A 13 5.31 -7.66 2.24
C ASP A 13 4.23 -7.98 3.27
N SER A 14 4.46 -7.66 4.55
CA SER A 14 3.46 -7.85 5.62
C SER A 14 2.23 -6.97 5.41
N LEU A 15 2.44 -5.72 4.96
CA LEU A 15 1.34 -4.83 4.59
C LEU A 15 0.53 -5.42 3.43
N ARG A 16 1.22 -5.90 2.38
CA ARG A 16 0.56 -6.47 1.21
C ARG A 16 -0.28 -7.69 1.59
N ASP A 17 0.26 -8.59 2.41
CA ASP A 17 -0.47 -9.76 2.92
C ASP A 17 -1.70 -9.36 3.77
N TYR A 18 -1.51 -8.42 4.70
CA TYR A 18 -2.59 -7.92 5.54
C TYR A 18 -3.72 -7.27 4.73
N PHE A 19 -3.35 -6.43 3.75
CA PHE A 19 -4.31 -5.74 2.89
C PHE A 19 -4.93 -6.64 1.82
N SER A 20 -4.29 -7.77 1.47
CA SER A 20 -4.84 -8.75 0.53
C SER A 20 -6.15 -9.37 1.02
N LYS A 21 -6.42 -9.34 2.33
CA LYS A 21 -7.69 -9.81 2.91
C LYS A 21 -8.88 -8.90 2.58
N PHE A 22 -8.63 -7.63 2.27
CA PHE A 22 -9.67 -6.66 1.92
C PHE A 22 -10.01 -6.67 0.42
N GLY A 23 -9.15 -7.28 -0.41
CA GLY A 23 -9.37 -7.40 -1.84
C GLY A 23 -8.06 -7.67 -2.59
N GLU A 24 -8.17 -8.02 -3.87
CA GLU A 24 -6.99 -8.25 -4.72
C GLU A 24 -6.22 -6.94 -4.92
N ILE A 25 -4.95 -6.92 -4.51
CA ILE A 25 -4.09 -5.75 -4.65
C ILE A 25 -3.49 -5.74 -6.06
N ARG A 26 -3.73 -4.66 -6.80
CA ARG A 26 -3.15 -4.43 -8.13
C ARG A 26 -1.73 -3.88 -8.06
N GLU A 27 -1.50 -2.97 -7.12
CA GLU A 27 -0.23 -2.22 -7.03
C GLU A 27 -0.02 -1.74 -5.59
N CYS A 28 1.15 -2.00 -5.03
CA CYS A 28 1.58 -1.46 -3.75
C CYS A 28 2.88 -0.68 -3.94
N MET A 29 2.88 0.61 -3.57
CA MET A 29 4.05 1.48 -3.67
C MET A 29 4.36 2.07 -2.30
N VAL A 30 5.60 1.90 -1.84
CA VAL A 30 6.10 2.46 -0.59
C VAL A 30 7.07 3.59 -0.92
N MET A 31 6.67 4.81 -0.61
CA MET A 31 7.51 6.00 -0.69
C MET A 31 8.20 6.19 0.66
N ARG A 32 9.52 6.31 0.60
CA ARG A 32 10.38 6.67 1.73
C ARG A 32 10.97 8.03 1.38
N ASP A 33 10.49 9.07 2.04
CA ASP A 33 11.02 10.40 1.87
C ASP A 33 12.40 10.45 2.57
N PRO A 34 13.48 10.79 1.86
CA PRO A 34 14.83 10.82 2.46
C PRO A 34 15.02 11.98 3.45
N ASP A 35 14.15 12.98 3.41
CA ASP A 35 14.15 14.15 4.31
C ASP A 35 13.35 13.88 5.60
N ASP A 36 12.37 12.98 5.53
CA ASP A 36 11.51 12.60 6.65
C ASP A 36 11.84 11.14 7.03
N GLU A 37 12.95 10.96 7.76
CA GLU A 37 13.42 9.64 8.22
C GLU A 37 12.40 8.89 9.10
N THR A 38 11.27 9.50 9.42
CA THR A 38 10.35 9.01 10.44
C THR A 38 9.13 8.28 9.87
N LEU A 39 8.65 8.62 8.67
CA LEU A 39 7.36 8.12 8.18
C LEU A 39 7.42 7.55 6.75
N GLN A 40 6.95 6.31 6.60
CA GLN A 40 6.69 5.73 5.28
C GLN A 40 5.30 6.12 4.77
N ARG A 41 5.20 6.45 3.47
CA ARG A 41 3.92 6.66 2.77
C ARG A 41 3.63 5.49 1.85
N VAL A 42 2.54 4.78 2.10
CA VAL A 42 2.13 3.60 1.32
C VAL A 42 0.88 3.92 0.50
N ARG A 43 0.97 3.64 -0.80
CA ARG A 43 -0.15 3.73 -1.74
C ARG A 43 -0.53 2.32 -2.18
N ILE A 44 -1.78 1.93 -1.89
CA ILE A 44 -2.34 0.64 -2.31
C ILE A 44 -3.47 0.89 -3.30
N ARG A 45 -3.34 0.26 -4.47
CA ARG A 45 -4.35 0.21 -5.52
C ARG A 45 -4.94 -1.20 -5.53
N TYR A 46 -6.25 -1.32 -5.32
CA TYR A 46 -6.97 -2.60 -5.46
C TYR A 46 -7.37 -2.83 -6.91
N VAL A 47 -7.51 -4.09 -7.29
CA VAL A 47 -8.13 -4.51 -8.55
C VAL A 47 -9.61 -4.16 -8.44
N CYS A 48 -10.01 -3.15 -9.19
CA CYS A 48 -11.42 -2.89 -9.40
C CYS A 48 -11.96 -4.00 -10.31
N GLY A 49 -12.64 -4.99 -9.71
CA GLY A 49 -13.36 -6.03 -10.46
C GLY A 49 -14.48 -5.47 -11.36
N CYS A 50 -14.78 -4.17 -11.30
CA CYS A 50 -15.83 -3.53 -12.08
C CYS A 50 -15.41 -3.11 -13.50
N CYS A 51 -14.13 -3.19 -13.88
CA CYS A 51 -13.64 -2.58 -15.14
C CYS A 51 -13.78 -3.46 -16.41
N ARG A 52 -14.54 -4.56 -16.38
CA ARG A 52 -14.83 -5.40 -17.57
C ARG A 52 -16.32 -5.46 -17.96
N ARG A 53 -17.11 -4.44 -17.66
CA ARG A 53 -18.41 -4.25 -18.32
C ARG A 53 -18.51 -2.89 -19.01
N ARG A 54 -18.37 -2.98 -20.34
CA ARG A 54 -18.57 -2.01 -21.43
C ARG A 54 -17.41 -1.08 -21.76
#